data_AF-S6CQS2-F1
#
_entry.id   AF-S6CQS2-F1
#
_cell.length_a   1.000
_cell.length_b   1.000
_cell.length_c   1.000
_cell.angle_alpha   90.00
_cell.angle_beta   90.00
_cell.angle_gamma   90.00
#
_symmetry.space_group_name_H-M   'P 1'
#
loop_
_entity.id
_entity.type
_entity.pdbx_description
1 polymer ?
#
loop_
_entity_poly.entity_id
_entity_poly.type
_entity_poly.pdbx_seq_one_letter_code
_entity_poly.pdbx_strand_id
1 'polypeptide(L)'
;DFVLQFKAMCYFTNGTERVRYVTRYIYNREEYARFDSDVGVYRAVTPQGRPDAEYWNSQKDILERTRAELDTVCRHNYEVAFRGILQRRVEPTVTISPSRTEALNHHNLLVCSVTDFYPGQIKVRWFRNDQEETAGVVSTPLIRNGDWTFQILVMLEMTPQHGDVYTCHVEHPSLQSPITVEW
;
A
#
# COMPACT_ATOMS: atom_id res chain seq x y z
N ASP A 1 20.36 -21.77 13.69
CA ASP A 1 19.85 -21.51 12.33
C ASP A 1 20.37 -20.19 11.81
N PHE A 2 20.62 -20.13 10.49
CA PHE A 2 21.01 -18.90 9.79
C PHE A 2 20.14 -18.74 8.54
N VAL A 3 19.92 -17.49 8.11
CA VAL A 3 19.10 -17.16 6.93
C VAL A 3 19.89 -16.24 6.01
N LEU A 4 19.94 -16.56 4.72
CA LEU A 4 20.44 -15.66 3.67
C LEU A 4 19.27 -15.19 2.83
N GLN A 5 19.21 -13.88 2.56
CA GLN A 5 18.18 -13.28 1.71
C GLN A 5 18.84 -12.39 0.66
N PHE A 6 18.33 -12.50 -0.56
CA PHE A 6 18.63 -11.60 -1.66
C PHE A 6 17.34 -10.87 -2.05
N LYS A 7 17.40 -9.55 -2.19
CA LYS A 7 16.27 -8.73 -2.65
C LYS A 7 16.68 -7.89 -3.84
N ALA A 8 16.01 -8.05 -4.98
CA ALA A 8 16.10 -7.19 -6.15
C ALA A 8 14.90 -6.23 -6.14
N MET A 9 15.14 -4.98 -5.78
CA MET A 9 14.11 -3.97 -5.57
C MET A 9 14.11 -2.98 -6.73
N CYS A 10 12.94 -2.70 -7.29
CA CYS A 10 12.73 -1.67 -8.30
C CYS A 10 11.78 -0.61 -7.75
N TYR A 11 12.24 0.63 -7.70
CA TYR A 11 11.44 1.78 -7.25
C TYR A 11 11.07 2.63 -8.46
N PHE A 12 9.78 2.92 -8.60
CA PHE A 12 9.19 3.61 -9.74
C PHE A 12 8.54 4.91 -9.27
N THR A 13 8.87 6.02 -9.91
CA THR A 13 8.25 7.33 -9.67
C THR A 13 7.75 7.88 -10.99
N ASN A 14 6.50 8.37 -11.01
CA ASN A 14 5.82 8.84 -12.22
C ASN A 14 5.88 7.80 -13.34
N GLY A 15 5.43 6.58 -13.04
CA GLY A 15 5.55 5.44 -13.95
C GLY A 15 7.02 5.03 -14.10
N THR A 16 7.52 5.06 -15.34
CA THR A 16 8.93 4.72 -15.65
C THR A 16 9.80 5.96 -15.87
N GLU A 17 9.33 7.17 -15.55
CA GLU A 17 10.15 8.38 -15.73
C GLU A 17 11.44 8.29 -14.90
N ARG A 18 11.32 7.98 -13.61
CA ARG A 18 12.45 7.69 -12.73
C ARG A 18 12.35 6.27 -12.19
N VAL A 19 13.39 5.48 -12.46
CA VAL A 19 13.51 4.10 -12.00
C VAL A 19 14.82 3.97 -11.22
N ARG A 20 14.76 3.37 -10.04
CA ARG A 20 15.94 3.03 -9.23
C ARG A 20 15.95 1.54 -8.93
N TYR A 21 17.06 0.90 -9.26
CA TYR A 21 17.30 -0.50 -8.99
C TYR A 21 18.22 -0.68 -7.80
N VAL A 22 17.85 -1.52 -6.84
CA VAL A 22 18.65 -1.80 -5.64
C VAL A 22 18.67 -3.29 -5.37
N THR A 23 19.85 -3.92 -5.41
CA THR A 23 20.02 -5.27 -4.87
C THR A 23 20.50 -5.20 -3.44
N ARG A 24 19.97 -6.07 -2.58
CA ARG A 24 20.36 -6.16 -1.16
C ARG A 24 20.71 -7.59 -0.80
N TYR A 25 21.87 -7.75 -0.17
CA TYR A 25 22.34 -9.02 0.36
C TYR A 25 22.29 -8.98 1.88
N ILE A 26 21.54 -9.91 2.47
CA ILE A 26 21.17 -9.88 3.89
C ILE A 26 21.51 -11.22 4.52
N TYR A 27 22.30 -11.17 5.60
CA TYR A 27 22.56 -12.31 6.46
C TYR A 27 21.78 -12.14 7.76
N ASN A 28 20.92 -13.11 8.07
CA ASN A 28 19.87 -13.04 9.07
C ASN A 28 18.98 -11.80 8.86
N ARG A 29 19.27 -10.71 9.58
CA ARG A 29 18.57 -9.42 9.45
C ARG A 29 19.52 -8.26 9.15
N GLU A 30 20.81 -8.55 8.98
CA GLU A 30 21.86 -7.59 8.71
C GLU A 30 22.15 -7.54 7.21
N GLU A 31 21.79 -6.42 6.58
CA GLU A 31 22.18 -6.16 5.20
C GLU A 31 23.67 -5.85 5.17
N TYR A 32 24.47 -6.69 4.52
CA TYR A 32 25.93 -6.58 4.54
C TYR A 32 26.50 -5.93 3.28
N ALA A 33 25.84 -6.09 2.12
CA ALA A 33 26.23 -5.48 0.86
C ALA A 33 25.01 -5.14 -0.01
N ARG A 34 25.17 -4.14 -0.89
CA ARG A 34 24.13 -3.73 -1.85
C ARG A 34 24.70 -3.21 -3.14
N PHE A 35 23.96 -3.32 -4.23
CA PHE A 35 24.11 -2.46 -5.40
C PHE A 35 22.99 -1.43 -5.42
N ASP A 36 23.29 -0.21 -5.84
CA ASP A 36 22.32 0.86 -6.02
C ASP A 36 22.56 1.53 -7.36
N SER A 37 21.55 1.59 -8.23
CA SER A 37 21.71 2.15 -9.58
C SER A 37 22.10 3.62 -9.57
N ASP A 38 21.69 4.38 -8.54
CA ASP A 38 22.06 5.80 -8.39
C ASP A 38 23.56 5.96 -8.07
N VAL A 39 24.21 4.89 -7.61
CA VAL A 39 25.65 4.83 -7.28
C VAL A 39 26.43 4.10 -8.37
N GLY A 40 25.83 3.07 -8.98
CA GLY A 40 26.40 2.31 -10.09
C GLY A 40 27.48 1.29 -9.70
N VAL A 41 27.71 1.03 -8.40
CA VAL A 41 28.66 0.02 -7.90
C VAL A 41 28.14 -0.68 -6.65
N TYR A 42 28.68 -1.86 -6.34
CA TYR A 42 28.43 -2.55 -5.08
C TYR A 42 29.09 -1.81 -3.93
N ARG A 43 28.39 -1.70 -2.80
CA ARG A 43 28.91 -1.13 -1.56
C ARG A 43 28.66 -2.07 -0.40
N ALA A 44 29.69 -2.24 0.42
CA ALA A 44 29.56 -2.82 1.73
C ALA A 44 28.71 -1.89 2.61
N VAL A 45 27.64 -2.42 3.19
CA VAL A 45 26.81 -1.73 4.18
C VAL A 45 27.41 -1.92 5.58
N THR A 46 28.04 -3.08 5.80
CA THR A 46 28.73 -3.44 7.05
C THR A 46 30.15 -3.94 6.73
N PRO A 47 31.07 -3.99 7.72
CA PRO A 47 32.44 -4.46 7.49
C PRO A 47 32.53 -5.86 6.84
N GLN A 48 31.58 -6.74 7.16
CA GLN A 48 31.51 -8.11 6.66
C GLN A 48 31.32 -8.17 5.14
N GLY A 49 30.67 -7.16 4.54
CA GLY A 49 30.42 -7.12 3.10
C GLY A 49 31.53 -6.49 2.27
N ARG A 50 32.64 -6.04 2.88
CA ARG A 50 33.77 -5.46 2.13
C ARG A 50 34.38 -6.45 1.12
N PRO A 51 34.67 -7.71 1.49
CA PRO A 51 35.26 -8.66 0.54
C PRO A 51 34.36 -8.88 -0.67
N ASP A 52 33.04 -9.01 -0.46
CA ASP A 52 32.07 -9.20 -1.53
C ASP A 52 31.96 -7.97 -2.43
N ALA A 53 31.85 -6.77 -1.85
CA ALA A 53 31.76 -5.53 -2.62
C ALA A 53 33.02 -5.29 -3.47
N GLU A 54 34.21 -5.53 -2.92
CA GLU A 54 35.49 -5.41 -3.65
C GLU A 54 35.56 -6.45 -4.78
N TYR A 55 35.23 -7.70 -4.49
CA TYR A 55 35.25 -8.79 -5.47
C TYR A 55 34.26 -8.53 -6.62
N TRP A 56 32.99 -8.23 -6.32
CA TRP A 56 31.97 -7.98 -7.35
C TRP A 56 32.28 -6.74 -8.20
N ASN A 57 32.83 -5.68 -7.60
CA ASN A 57 33.26 -4.50 -8.36
C ASN A 57 34.47 -4.76 -9.26
N SER A 58 35.30 -5.77 -8.94
CA SER A 58 36.42 -6.17 -9.80
C SER A 58 35.96 -6.95 -11.05
N GLN A 59 34.76 -7.53 -11.01
CA GLN A 59 34.16 -8.28 -12.11
C GLN A 59 33.34 -7.37 -13.02
N LYS A 60 33.99 -6.84 -14.07
CA LYS A 60 33.39 -5.85 -14.98
C LYS A 60 32.12 -6.34 -15.66
N ASP A 61 32.09 -7.60 -16.08
CA ASP A 61 30.93 -8.24 -16.70
C ASP A 61 29.73 -8.30 -15.75
N ILE A 62 29.95 -8.68 -14.49
CA ILE A 62 28.90 -8.70 -13.45
C ILE A 62 28.40 -7.30 -13.15
N LEU A 63 29.31 -6.33 -13.03
CA LEU A 63 28.95 -4.95 -12.72
C LEU A 63 28.12 -4.32 -13.85
N GLU A 64 28.54 -4.49 -15.11
CA GLU A 64 27.78 -3.99 -16.27
C GLU A 64 26.43 -4.69 -16.41
N ARG A 65 26.37 -6.01 -16.21
CA ARG A 65 25.10 -6.73 -16.17
C ARG A 65 24.17 -6.17 -15.11
N THR A 66 24.66 -5.94 -13.89
CA THR A 66 23.85 -5.41 -12.78
C THR A 66 23.35 -3.98 -13.08
N ARG A 67 24.17 -3.14 -13.73
CA ARG A 67 23.75 -1.81 -14.20
C ARG A 67 22.59 -1.91 -15.21
N ALA A 68 22.68 -2.87 -16.13
CA ALA A 68 21.65 -3.12 -17.14
C ALA A 68 20.35 -3.70 -16.58
N GLU A 69 20.33 -4.24 -15.35
CA GLU A 69 19.11 -4.76 -14.71
C GLU A 69 18.07 -3.66 -14.41
N LEU A 70 18.49 -2.39 -14.34
CA LEU A 70 17.53 -1.27 -14.29
C LEU A 70 16.56 -1.30 -15.49
N ASP A 71 17.07 -1.54 -16.69
CA ASP A 71 16.23 -1.57 -17.88
C ASP A 71 15.68 -2.98 -18.14
N THR A 72 16.56 -3.98 -18.11
CA THR A 72 16.23 -5.36 -18.50
C THR A 72 15.38 -6.10 -17.46
N VAL A 73 15.40 -5.67 -16.19
CA VAL A 73 14.58 -6.24 -15.12
C VAL A 73 13.51 -5.24 -14.69
N CYS A 74 13.87 -4.04 -14.22
CA CYS A 74 12.87 -3.14 -13.63
C CYS A 74 11.88 -2.61 -14.68
N ARG A 75 12.36 -1.97 -15.75
CA ARG A 75 11.46 -1.42 -16.78
C ARG A 75 10.70 -2.52 -17.50
N HIS A 76 11.39 -3.59 -17.90
CA HIS A 76 10.77 -4.74 -18.54
C HIS A 76 9.62 -5.33 -17.70
N ASN A 77 9.89 -5.65 -16.42
CA ASN A 77 8.85 -6.22 -15.56
C ASN A 77 7.75 -5.21 -15.23
N TYR A 78 8.07 -3.91 -15.15
CA TYR A 78 7.05 -2.88 -15.01
C TYR A 78 6.09 -2.89 -16.21
N GLU A 79 6.60 -2.94 -17.44
CA GLU A 79 5.77 -2.98 -18.65
C GLU A 79 4.87 -4.23 -18.70
N VAL A 80 5.42 -5.39 -18.30
CA VAL A 80 4.65 -6.63 -18.17
C VAL A 80 3.57 -6.49 -17.10
N ALA A 81 3.92 -5.98 -15.91
CA ALA A 81 3.00 -5.78 -14.80
C ALA A 81 1.96 -4.68 -15.07
N PHE A 82 2.29 -3.69 -15.90
CA PHE A 82 1.41 -2.57 -16.23
C PHE A 82 0.11 -3.04 -16.86
N ARG A 83 0.19 -4.04 -17.75
CA ARG A 83 -0.96 -4.62 -18.46
C ARG A 83 -1.94 -5.39 -17.56
N GLY A 84 -1.59 -5.62 -16.30
CA GLY A 84 -2.46 -6.37 -15.37
C GLY A 84 -2.44 -5.80 -13.95
N ILE A 85 -1.32 -5.96 -13.24
CA ILE A 85 -1.21 -5.68 -11.80
C ILE A 85 -1.38 -4.18 -11.49
N LEU A 86 -0.73 -3.29 -12.24
CA LEU A 86 -0.74 -1.85 -11.93
C LEU A 86 -2.07 -1.17 -12.29
N GLN A 87 -2.73 -1.70 -13.34
CA GLN A 87 -4.05 -1.25 -13.76
C GLN A 87 -5.19 -1.96 -13.05
N ARG A 88 -4.93 -2.99 -12.24
CA ARG A 88 -5.95 -3.70 -11.47
C ARG A 88 -6.76 -2.73 -10.62
N ARG A 89 -8.07 -2.83 -10.73
CA ARG A 89 -9.06 -2.10 -9.94
C ARG A 89 -10.13 -3.10 -9.48
N VAL A 90 -10.46 -3.05 -8.20
CA VAL A 90 -11.54 -3.85 -7.61
C VAL A 90 -12.38 -2.90 -6.77
N GLU A 91 -13.68 -2.87 -7.02
CA GLU A 91 -14.62 -2.00 -6.33
C GLU A 91 -14.84 -2.43 -4.88
N PRO A 92 -14.96 -1.49 -3.94
CA PRO A 92 -15.26 -1.82 -2.56
C PRO A 92 -16.70 -2.28 -2.38
N THR A 93 -16.89 -3.23 -1.45
CA THR A 93 -18.20 -3.48 -0.84
C THR A 93 -18.32 -2.61 0.40
N VAL A 94 -19.41 -1.84 0.49
CA VAL A 94 -19.67 -0.88 1.58
C VAL A 94 -20.91 -1.31 2.34
N THR A 95 -20.78 -1.43 3.67
CA THR A 95 -21.90 -1.72 4.56
C THR A 95 -21.84 -0.82 5.79
N ILE A 96 -23.00 -0.41 6.29
CA ILE A 96 -23.12 0.34 7.54
C ILE A 96 -23.78 -0.56 8.57
N SER A 97 -23.22 -0.56 9.78
CA SER A 97 -23.82 -1.26 10.93
C SER A 97 -23.53 -0.51 12.22
N PRO A 98 -24.47 -0.47 13.17
CA PRO A 98 -24.19 0.03 14.50
C PRO A 98 -23.34 -0.99 15.28
N SER A 99 -22.44 -0.52 16.13
CA SER A 99 -21.58 -1.36 16.97
C SER A 99 -22.39 -2.15 18.01
N ARG A 100 -23.53 -1.61 18.45
CA ARG A 100 -24.46 -2.21 19.41
C ARG A 100 -25.91 -1.95 18.98
N THR A 101 -26.83 -2.73 19.53
CA THR A 101 -28.28 -2.52 19.34
C THR A 101 -28.66 -1.07 19.62
N GLU A 102 -29.41 -0.48 18.72
CA GLU A 102 -29.75 0.94 18.75
C GLU A 102 -30.69 1.27 19.90
N ALA A 103 -30.41 2.39 20.57
CA ALA A 103 -31.32 3.03 21.51
C ALA A 103 -31.24 4.55 21.30
N LEU A 104 -32.37 5.18 21.02
CA LEU A 104 -32.44 6.63 20.80
C LEU A 104 -31.89 7.39 22.01
N ASN A 105 -31.18 8.48 21.76
CA ASN A 105 -30.54 9.31 22.79
C ASN A 105 -29.46 8.60 23.64
N HIS A 106 -29.00 7.40 23.23
CA HIS A 106 -27.86 6.73 23.83
C HIS A 106 -26.66 6.76 22.88
N HIS A 107 -25.47 6.93 23.46
CA HIS A 107 -24.22 6.91 22.70
C HIS A 107 -24.00 5.56 22.00
N ASN A 108 -23.64 5.61 20.72
CA ASN A 108 -23.30 4.45 19.92
C ASN A 108 -22.15 4.78 18.94
N LEU A 109 -21.65 3.74 18.27
CA LEU A 109 -20.70 3.87 17.18
C LEU A 109 -21.34 3.32 15.92
N LEU A 110 -21.34 4.11 14.85
CA LEU A 110 -21.75 3.66 13.53
C LEU A 110 -20.52 3.27 12.72
N VAL A 111 -20.50 2.07 12.16
CA VAL A 111 -19.33 1.49 11.49
C VAL A 111 -19.61 1.39 10.00
N CYS A 112 -18.84 2.13 9.19
CA CYS A 112 -18.78 1.95 7.76
C CYS A 112 -17.66 0.94 7.45
N SER A 113 -18.06 -0.27 7.07
CA SER A 113 -17.15 -1.34 6.69
C SER A 113 -16.95 -1.30 5.18
N VAL A 114 -15.71 -0.99 4.76
CA VAL A 114 -15.31 -0.90 3.35
C VAL A 114 -14.34 -2.03 3.08
N THR A 115 -14.74 -2.98 2.22
CA THR A 115 -14.09 -4.29 2.09
C THR A 115 -13.81 -4.65 0.63
N ASP A 116 -12.91 -5.61 0.42
CA ASP A 116 -12.64 -6.26 -0.86
C ASP A 116 -12.17 -5.36 -2.01
N PHE A 117 -11.54 -4.22 -1.71
CA PHE A 117 -11.12 -3.25 -2.72
C PHE A 117 -9.63 -3.30 -3.06
N TYR A 118 -9.28 -2.79 -4.24
CA TYR A 118 -7.89 -2.60 -4.68
C TYR A 118 -7.80 -1.49 -5.74
N PRO A 119 -6.80 -0.59 -5.72
CA PRO A 119 -5.65 -0.51 -4.80
C PRO A 119 -6.01 0.01 -3.40
N GLY A 120 -5.05 -0.01 -2.47
CA GLY A 120 -5.31 0.39 -1.08
C GLY A 120 -5.62 1.88 -0.85
N GLN A 121 -5.44 2.73 -1.87
CA GLN A 121 -5.72 4.17 -1.76
C GLN A 121 -7.24 4.42 -1.84
N ILE A 122 -7.81 4.93 -0.76
CA ILE A 122 -9.25 5.11 -0.61
C ILE A 122 -9.56 6.36 0.22
N LYS A 123 -10.71 6.98 -0.02
CA LYS A 123 -11.21 8.09 0.79
C LYS A 123 -12.61 7.75 1.29
N VAL A 124 -12.79 7.77 2.60
CA VAL A 124 -14.06 7.44 3.26
C VAL A 124 -14.43 8.62 4.16
N ARG A 125 -15.66 9.10 4.04
CA ARG A 125 -16.18 10.25 4.79
C ARG A 125 -17.53 9.93 5.37
N TRP A 126 -17.83 10.54 6.51
CA TRP A 126 -19.15 10.50 7.12
C TRP A 126 -19.88 11.81 6.84
N PHE A 127 -21.19 11.69 6.64
CA PHE A 127 -22.10 12.83 6.59
C PHE A 127 -23.26 12.57 7.54
N ARG A 128 -23.78 13.63 8.15
CA ARG A 128 -25.03 13.63 8.90
C ARG A 128 -25.91 14.73 8.32
N ASN A 129 -27.09 14.36 7.85
CA ASN A 129 -28.04 15.31 7.24
C ASN A 129 -27.36 16.19 6.17
N ASP A 130 -26.63 15.55 5.25
CA ASP A 130 -25.83 16.17 4.17
C ASP A 130 -24.66 17.07 4.59
N GLN A 131 -24.33 17.15 5.88
CA GLN A 131 -23.16 17.88 6.37
C GLN A 131 -22.02 16.91 6.70
N GLU A 132 -20.81 17.20 6.21
CA GLU A 132 -19.64 16.34 6.44
C GLU A 132 -19.28 16.34 7.94
N GLU A 133 -19.29 15.15 8.54
CA GLU A 133 -18.93 14.93 9.93
C GLU A 133 -17.48 14.47 10.03
N THR A 134 -16.70 15.22 10.80
CA THR A 134 -15.29 14.92 11.07
C THR A 134 -15.02 14.73 12.56
N ALA A 135 -15.86 15.29 13.43
CA ALA A 135 -15.78 15.09 14.86
C ALA A 135 -16.22 13.66 15.22
N GLY A 136 -15.49 12.98 16.10
CA GLY A 136 -15.83 11.62 16.52
C GLY A 136 -15.59 10.54 15.46
N VAL A 137 -14.97 10.89 14.33
CA VAL A 137 -14.60 9.92 13.28
C VAL A 137 -13.26 9.27 13.60
N VAL A 138 -13.24 7.94 13.65
CA VAL A 138 -12.04 7.12 13.89
C VAL A 138 -11.94 6.05 12.82
N SER A 139 -10.73 5.77 12.32
CA SER A 139 -10.51 4.70 11.35
C SER A 139 -9.49 3.69 11.84
N THR A 140 -9.64 2.43 11.41
CA THR A 140 -8.58 1.44 11.54
C THR A 140 -7.42 1.78 10.59
N PRO A 141 -6.20 1.29 10.86
CA PRO A 141 -5.20 1.18 9.81
C PRO A 141 -5.77 0.42 8.60
N LEU A 142 -5.25 0.71 7.40
CA LEU A 142 -5.59 -0.05 6.21
C LEU A 142 -5.11 -1.50 6.37
N ILE A 143 -6.04 -2.46 6.26
CA ILE A 143 -5.77 -3.89 6.44
C ILE A 143 -5.52 -4.52 5.07
N ARG A 144 -4.48 -5.34 4.97
CA ARG A 144 -4.16 -6.13 3.76
C ARG A 144 -4.59 -7.57 3.99
N ASN A 145 -5.50 -8.06 3.15
CA ASN A 145 -6.12 -9.39 3.33
C ASN A 145 -5.22 -10.56 2.89
N GLY A 146 -4.20 -10.29 2.07
CA GLY A 146 -3.27 -11.31 1.56
C GLY A 146 -3.68 -11.93 0.22
N ASP A 147 -4.85 -11.56 -0.31
CA ASP A 147 -5.44 -12.03 -1.57
C ASP A 147 -5.52 -10.92 -2.64
N TRP A 148 -4.68 -9.88 -2.50
CA TRP A 148 -4.71 -8.66 -3.31
C TRP A 148 -5.92 -7.76 -3.10
N THR A 149 -6.62 -7.86 -1.98
CA THR A 149 -7.61 -6.89 -1.55
C THR A 149 -7.23 -6.21 -0.23
N PHE A 150 -7.92 -5.10 0.05
CA PHE A 150 -7.80 -4.33 1.27
C PHE A 150 -9.16 -4.14 1.93
N GLN A 151 -9.12 -3.80 3.21
CA GLN A 151 -10.29 -3.38 3.96
C GLN A 151 -9.94 -2.26 4.95
N ILE A 152 -10.94 -1.44 5.29
CA ILE A 152 -10.85 -0.38 6.29
C ILE A 152 -12.20 -0.22 6.97
N LEU A 153 -12.18 0.03 8.28
CA LEU A 153 -13.38 0.38 9.04
C LEU A 153 -13.29 1.84 9.44
N VAL A 154 -14.34 2.61 9.14
CA VAL A 154 -14.45 4.03 9.54
C VAL A 154 -15.67 4.19 10.42
N MET A 155 -15.41 4.52 11.68
CA MET A 155 -16.37 4.57 12.77
C MET A 155 -16.72 6.02 13.08
N LEU A 156 -17.99 6.30 13.36
CA LEU A 156 -18.49 7.60 13.80
C LEU A 156 -19.11 7.46 15.19
N GLU A 157 -18.62 8.21 16.17
CA GLU A 157 -19.29 8.42 17.46
C GLU A 157 -20.57 9.23 17.24
N MET A 158 -21.69 8.69 17.70
CA MET A 158 -22.98 9.34 17.52
C MET A 158 -23.93 9.08 18.69
N THR A 159 -24.94 9.95 18.80
CA THR A 159 -26.09 9.77 19.69
C THR A 159 -27.33 9.97 18.82
N PRO A 160 -27.98 8.89 18.36
CA PRO A 160 -28.95 8.97 17.28
C PRO A 160 -30.20 9.69 17.77
N GLN A 161 -30.65 10.68 17.00
CA GLN A 161 -31.93 11.34 17.19
C GLN A 161 -32.89 10.92 16.08
N HIS A 162 -34.18 10.97 16.38
CA HIS A 162 -35.19 10.64 15.41
C HIS A 162 -35.13 11.59 14.21
N GLY A 163 -34.95 11.04 13.00
CA GLY A 163 -34.86 11.79 11.75
C GLY A 163 -33.44 12.17 11.31
N ASP A 164 -32.41 11.80 12.08
CA ASP A 164 -31.04 11.85 11.58
C ASP A 164 -30.84 10.83 10.46
N VAL A 165 -30.16 11.25 9.40
CA VAL A 165 -29.69 10.37 8.32
C VAL A 165 -28.16 10.42 8.31
N TYR A 166 -27.54 9.25 8.38
CA TYR A 166 -26.09 9.11 8.36
C TYR A 166 -25.64 8.48 7.04
N THR A 167 -24.68 9.10 6.36
CA THR A 167 -24.22 8.63 5.06
C THR A 167 -22.72 8.34 5.10
N CYS A 168 -22.34 7.11 4.74
CA CYS A 168 -20.95 6.79 4.44
C CYS A 168 -20.68 7.01 2.96
N HIS A 169 -19.75 7.91 2.66
CA HIS A 169 -19.35 8.29 1.31
C HIS A 169 -17.96 7.75 1.01
N VAL A 170 -17.84 6.92 -0.02
CA VAL A 170 -16.61 6.22 -0.40
C VAL A 170 -16.18 6.62 -1.82
N GLU A 171 -15.00 7.22 -1.92
CA GLU A 171 -14.31 7.46 -3.19
C GLU A 171 -13.14 6.48 -3.33
N HIS A 172 -13.07 5.81 -4.47
CA HIS A 172 -12.02 4.85 -4.76
C HIS A 172 -11.69 4.84 -6.27
N PRO A 173 -10.42 4.70 -6.70
CA PRO A 173 -10.03 4.78 -8.11
C PRO A 173 -10.61 3.70 -9.04
N SER A 174 -11.30 2.69 -8.49
CA SER A 174 -12.04 1.72 -9.31
C SER A 174 -13.43 2.24 -9.72
N LEU A 175 -13.95 3.24 -9.02
CA LEU A 175 -15.32 3.71 -9.16
C LEU A 175 -15.39 4.88 -10.16
N GLN A 176 -16.44 4.88 -10.99
CA GLN A 176 -16.75 6.02 -11.86
C GLN A 176 -17.43 7.16 -11.09
N SER A 177 -18.20 6.81 -10.06
CA SER A 177 -18.87 7.73 -9.14
C SER A 177 -18.73 7.21 -7.71
N PRO A 178 -18.70 8.08 -6.69
CA PRO A 178 -18.60 7.64 -5.30
C PRO A 178 -19.77 6.72 -4.89
N ILE A 179 -19.51 5.79 -3.97
CA ILE A 179 -20.56 5.01 -3.33
C ILE A 179 -21.07 5.79 -2.11
N THR A 180 -22.38 5.92 -1.99
CA THR A 180 -23.05 6.46 -0.79
C THR A 180 -23.98 5.41 -0.23
N VAL A 181 -23.78 5.05 1.04
CA VAL A 181 -24.68 4.17 1.78
C VAL A 181 -25.28 4.98 2.92
N GLU A 182 -26.59 4.94 3.06
CA GLU A 182 -27.32 5.63 4.12
C GLU A 182 -27.70 4.64 5.22
N TRP A 183 -27.78 5.15 6.44
CA TRP A 183 -28.30 4.49 7.63
C TRP A 183 -29.24 5.44 8.36
#